data_AF-A0A8T7EWA4-F1
#
_entry.id   AF-A0A8T7EWA4-F1
#
_cell.length_a   1.000
_cell.length_b   1.000
_cell.length_c   1.000
_cell.angle_alpha   90.00
_cell.angle_beta   90.00
_cell.angle_gamma   90.00
#
_symmetry.space_group_name_H-M   'P 1'
#
loop_
_entity.id
_entity.type
_entity.pdbx_description
1 polymer ?
#
loop_
_entity_poly.entity_id
_entity_poly.type
_entity_poly.pdbx_seq_one_letter_code
_entity_poly.pdbx_strand_id
1 'polypeptide(L)'
;MIDIHFGQGNSNEAVKRLDELLSQYAREKQVGAIVKTLEELVRLYPDEIALRSRLAGLYRQTGRNSEAITQLDALGELQLKAGLTQEAVVTIKRLVKLGPTNANQYLQLLRQLER
;
A
#
# COMPACT_ATOMS: atom_id res chain seq x y z
N MET A 1 12.17 -14.57 3.58
CA MET A 1 10.88 -14.66 4.29
C MET A 1 10.37 -13.24 4.44
N ILE A 2 9.22 -12.92 3.89
CA ILE A 2 8.57 -11.61 4.07
C ILE A 2 7.48 -11.86 5.09
N ASP A 3 7.76 -11.55 6.36
CA ASP A 3 6.76 -11.60 7.42
C ASP A 3 5.79 -10.43 7.23
N ILE A 4 4.53 -10.76 6.98
CA ILE A 4 3.43 -9.81 6.90
C ILE A 4 2.48 -10.18 8.04
N HIS A 5 2.68 -9.56 9.21
CA HIS A 5 1.72 -9.59 10.28
C HIS A 5 0.54 -8.68 9.92
N PHE A 6 -0.68 -9.24 9.86
CA PHE A 6 -1.91 -8.45 9.72
C PHE A 6 -2.85 -8.71 10.89
N GLY A 7 -3.26 -7.60 11.52
CA GLY A 7 -4.19 -7.54 12.64
C GLY A 7 -5.62 -7.95 12.24
N GLN A 8 -6.33 -8.41 13.25
CA GLN A 8 -7.50 -9.30 13.21
C GLN A 8 -8.83 -8.61 12.85
N GLY A 9 -9.72 -9.40 12.23
CA GLY A 9 -11.17 -9.21 12.29
C GLY A 9 -11.84 -9.17 10.92
N ASN A 10 -12.31 -10.32 10.43
CA ASN A 10 -13.17 -10.52 9.24
C ASN A 10 -12.59 -10.28 7.84
N SER A 11 -11.48 -9.54 7.67
CA SER A 11 -10.77 -9.42 6.38
C SER A 11 -9.84 -10.62 6.08
N ASN A 12 -9.74 -11.58 7.01
CA ASN A 12 -8.73 -12.64 7.00
C ASN A 12 -8.83 -13.60 5.81
N GLU A 13 -10.02 -13.99 5.34
CA GLU A 13 -10.10 -14.99 4.27
C GLU A 13 -9.84 -14.38 2.89
N ALA A 14 -10.34 -13.17 2.65
CA ALA A 14 -10.08 -12.43 1.43
C ALA A 14 -8.58 -12.07 1.32
N VAL A 15 -7.98 -11.57 2.40
CA VAL A 15 -6.54 -11.24 2.44
C VAL A 15 -5.67 -12.50 2.33
N LYS A 16 -6.07 -13.62 2.96
CA LYS A 16 -5.32 -14.88 2.88
C LYS A 16 -5.41 -15.52 1.49
N ARG A 17 -6.58 -15.51 0.85
CA ARG A 17 -6.70 -15.88 -0.58
C ARG A 17 -5.87 -14.96 -1.47
N LEU A 18 -5.81 -13.68 -1.13
CA LEU A 18 -4.96 -12.72 -1.84
C LEU A 18 -3.48 -13.08 -1.69
N ASP A 19 -3.03 -13.46 -0.49
CA ASP A 19 -1.66 -13.91 -0.23
C ASP A 19 -1.30 -15.17 -1.03
N GLU A 20 -2.22 -16.13 -1.10
CA GLU A 20 -2.05 -17.35 -1.88
C GLU A 20 -1.98 -17.04 -3.38
N LEU A 21 -2.90 -16.21 -3.89
CA LEU A 21 -2.91 -15.76 -5.29
C LEU A 21 -1.63 -14.99 -5.63
N LEU A 22 -1.21 -14.05 -4.78
CA LEU A 22 0.02 -13.29 -4.95
C LEU A 22 1.25 -14.21 -5.00
N SER A 23 1.29 -15.22 -4.15
CA SER A 23 2.38 -16.21 -4.11
C SER A 23 2.38 -17.13 -5.33
N GLN A 24 1.20 -17.47 -5.86
CA GLN A 24 1.07 -18.27 -7.08
C GLN A 24 1.49 -17.47 -8.31
N TYR A 25 0.93 -16.28 -8.50
CA TYR A 25 1.25 -15.47 -9.67
C TYR A 25 2.68 -14.91 -9.66
N ALA A 26 3.29 -14.71 -8.48
CA ALA A 26 4.71 -14.41 -8.36
C ALA A 26 5.58 -15.56 -8.90
N ARG A 27 5.17 -16.82 -8.71
CA ARG A 27 5.84 -17.99 -9.30
C ARG A 27 5.64 -18.08 -10.81
N GLU A 28 4.49 -17.67 -11.31
CA GLU A 28 4.13 -17.72 -12.74
C GLU A 28 4.64 -16.50 -13.55
N LYS A 29 5.36 -15.55 -12.94
CA LYS A 29 5.78 -14.26 -13.54
C LYS A 29 4.63 -13.42 -14.13
N GLN A 30 3.38 -13.69 -13.75
CA GLN A 30 2.20 -12.98 -14.24
C GLN A 30 1.90 -11.71 -13.46
N VAL A 31 2.92 -10.85 -13.28
CA VAL A 31 2.82 -9.64 -12.46
C VAL A 31 1.70 -8.71 -12.96
N GLY A 32 1.47 -8.65 -14.28
CA GLY A 32 0.40 -7.84 -14.86
C GLY A 32 -1.02 -8.29 -14.49
N ALA A 33 -1.27 -9.60 -14.36
CA ALA A 33 -2.58 -10.12 -13.98
C ALA A 33 -2.90 -9.78 -12.52
N ILE A 34 -1.91 -9.92 -11.63
CA ILE A 34 -2.02 -9.54 -10.22
C ILE A 34 -2.38 -8.06 -10.09
N VAL A 35 -1.66 -7.19 -10.81
CA VAL A 35 -1.88 -5.74 -10.73
C VAL A 35 -3.33 -5.42 -11.04
N LYS A 36 -3.89 -5.99 -12.12
CA LYS A 36 -5.30 -5.80 -12.49
C LYS A 36 -6.26 -6.28 -11.40
N THR A 37 -6.04 -7.47 -10.85
CA THR A 37 -6.89 -7.99 -9.77
C THR A 37 -6.84 -7.09 -8.53
N LEU A 38 -5.66 -6.61 -8.14
CA LEU A 38 -5.51 -5.69 -7.02
C LEU A 38 -6.14 -4.31 -7.30
N GLU A 39 -6.02 -3.80 -8.53
CA GLU A 39 -6.69 -2.56 -8.96
C GLU A 39 -8.21 -2.66 -8.81
N GLU A 40 -8.80 -3.78 -9.24
CA GLU A 40 -10.23 -4.05 -9.07
C GLU A 40 -10.63 -4.15 -7.60
N LEU A 41 -9.85 -4.85 -6.78
CA LEU A 41 -10.14 -4.98 -5.36
C LEU A 41 -10.02 -3.65 -4.61
N VAL A 42 -9.02 -2.81 -4.91
CA VAL A 42 -8.92 -1.47 -4.33
C VAL A 42 -10.08 -0.59 -4.77
N ARG A 43 -10.59 -0.77 -6.00
CA ARG A 43 -11.79 -0.07 -6.46
C ARG A 43 -13.05 -0.51 -5.71
N LEU A 44 -13.18 -1.80 -5.40
CA LEU A 44 -14.32 -2.35 -4.66
C LEU A 44 -14.26 -2.01 -3.17
N TYR A 45 -13.05 -1.99 -2.60
CA TYR A 45 -12.80 -1.78 -1.17
C TYR A 45 -11.76 -0.65 -1.00
N PRO A 46 -12.14 0.61 -1.26
CA PRO A 46 -11.21 1.73 -1.23
C PRO A 46 -10.67 2.06 0.15
N ASP A 47 -11.31 1.62 1.23
CA ASP A 47 -10.89 1.91 2.59
C ASP A 47 -9.99 0.81 3.18
N GLU A 48 -9.70 -0.25 2.41
CA GLU A 48 -8.89 -1.36 2.88
C GLU A 48 -7.38 -1.09 2.77
N ILE A 49 -6.78 -0.80 3.91
CA ILE A 49 -5.35 -0.50 4.10
C ILE A 49 -4.46 -1.59 3.50
N ALA A 50 -4.84 -2.87 3.69
CA ALA A 50 -4.08 -4.02 3.21
C ALA A 50 -3.93 -4.03 1.69
N LEU A 51 -5.01 -3.74 0.97
CA LEU A 51 -5.06 -3.79 -0.49
C LEU A 51 -4.21 -2.67 -1.09
N ARG A 52 -4.33 -1.44 -0.56
CA ARG A 52 -3.53 -0.29 -1.02
C ARG A 52 -2.05 -0.48 -0.78
N SER A 53 -1.67 -1.02 0.38
CA SER A 53 -0.26 -1.32 0.70
C SER A 53 0.35 -2.31 -0.29
N ARG A 54 -0.38 -3.37 -0.62
CA ARG A 54 0.07 -4.38 -1.59
C ARG A 54 0.18 -3.82 -3.01
N LEU A 55 -0.84 -3.07 -3.46
CA LEU A 55 -0.84 -2.47 -4.79
C LEU A 55 0.29 -1.44 -4.95
N ALA A 56 0.52 -0.60 -3.95
CA ALA A 56 1.67 0.33 -3.92
C ALA A 56 3.02 -0.41 -4.03
N GLY A 57 3.18 -1.50 -3.27
CA GLY A 57 4.37 -2.33 -3.33
C GLY A 57 4.62 -2.93 -4.71
N LEU A 58 3.56 -3.40 -5.38
CA LEU A 58 3.63 -4.01 -6.70
C LEU A 58 3.94 -2.98 -7.80
N TYR A 59 3.30 -1.81 -7.73
CA TYR A 59 3.64 -0.70 -8.63
C TYR A 59 5.11 -0.29 -8.51
N ARG A 60 5.64 -0.20 -7.29
CA ARG A 60 7.07 0.07 -7.09
C ARG A 60 7.97 -1.01 -7.68
N GLN A 61 7.62 -2.29 -7.51
CA GLN A 61 8.40 -3.40 -8.07
C GLN A 61 8.37 -3.43 -9.61
N THR A 62 7.29 -2.95 -10.21
CA THR A 62 7.13 -2.87 -11.67
C THR A 62 7.63 -1.55 -12.27
N GLY A 63 8.20 -0.64 -11.46
CA GLY A 63 8.69 0.67 -11.90
C GLY A 63 7.59 1.72 -12.15
N ARG A 64 6.33 1.40 -11.83
CA ARG A 64 5.16 2.27 -11.95
C ARG A 64 5.09 3.25 -10.76
N ASN A 65 6.10 4.11 -10.64
CA ASN A 65 6.29 4.96 -9.46
C ASN A 65 5.15 5.97 -9.25
N SER A 66 4.58 6.52 -10.33
CA SER A 66 3.46 7.47 -10.25
C SER A 66 2.24 6.82 -9.61
N GLU A 67 1.85 5.64 -10.05
CA GLU A 67 0.72 4.92 -9.44
C GLU A 67 1.03 4.45 -8.01
N ALA A 68 2.29 4.07 -7.73
CA ALA A 68 2.72 3.76 -6.37
C ALA A 68 2.54 4.96 -5.43
N ILE A 69 2.90 6.17 -5.86
CA ILE A 69 2.71 7.40 -5.08
C ILE A 69 1.23 7.61 -4.77
N THR A 70 0.34 7.49 -5.77
CA THR A 70 -1.11 7.64 -5.55
C THR A 70 -1.66 6.66 -4.51
N GLN A 71 -1.20 5.40 -4.54
CA GLN A 71 -1.65 4.40 -3.57
C GLN A 71 -1.07 4.63 -2.17
N LEU A 72 0.19 5.07 -2.06
CA LEU A 72 0.82 5.39 -0.77
C LEU A 72 0.19 6.62 -0.13
N ASP A 73 -0.24 7.60 -0.93
CA ASP A 73 -0.91 8.81 -0.46
C ASP A 73 -2.23 8.46 0.23
N ALA A 74 -3.11 7.76 -0.49
CA ALA A 74 -4.38 7.29 0.05
C ALA A 74 -4.21 6.34 1.24
N LEU A 75 -3.17 5.49 1.21
CA LEU A 75 -2.84 4.61 2.34
C LEU A 75 -2.45 5.41 3.60
N GLY A 76 -1.63 6.46 3.45
CA GLY A 76 -1.22 7.32 4.55
C GLY A 76 -2.42 8.04 5.17
N GLU A 77 -3.33 8.56 4.35
CA GLU A 77 -4.58 9.17 4.83
C GLU A 77 -5.46 8.21 5.62
N LEU A 78 -5.65 6.98 5.12
CA LEU A 78 -6.45 5.96 5.81
C LEU A 78 -5.82 5.55 7.15
N GLN A 79 -4.49 5.41 7.18
CA GLN A 79 -3.75 5.11 8.42
C GLN A 79 -3.92 6.24 9.44
N LEU A 80 -3.82 7.50 9.04
CA LEU A 80 -4.07 8.64 9.92
C LEU A 80 -5.51 8.67 10.45
N LYS A 81 -6.50 8.43 9.58
CA LYS A 81 -7.93 8.34 9.98
C LYS A 81 -8.18 7.19 10.97
N ALA A 82 -7.45 6.09 10.83
CA ALA A 82 -7.52 4.94 11.73
C ALA A 82 -6.71 5.13 13.03
N GLY A 83 -6.01 6.25 13.22
CA GLY A 83 -5.13 6.49 14.36
C GLY A 83 -3.79 5.73 14.32
N LEU A 84 -3.49 5.08 13.19
CA LEU A 84 -2.25 4.34 12.93
C LEU A 84 -1.13 5.30 12.52
N THR A 85 -0.82 6.24 13.39
CA THR A 85 0.10 7.35 13.11
C THR A 85 1.51 6.87 12.77
N GLN A 86 2.00 5.82 13.44
CA GLN A 86 3.35 5.30 13.20
C GLN A 86 3.48 4.65 11.82
N GLU A 87 2.45 3.92 11.41
CA GLU A 87 2.34 3.31 10.10
C GLU A 87 2.23 4.38 9.01
N ALA A 88 1.45 5.43 9.26
CA ALA A 88 1.34 6.58 8.36
C ALA A 88 2.70 7.25 8.15
N VAL A 89 3.47 7.49 9.21
CA VAL A 89 4.84 8.05 9.12
C VAL A 89 5.72 7.18 8.21
N VAL A 90 5.68 5.85 8.37
CA VAL A 90 6.44 4.93 7.53
C VAL A 90 5.98 4.99 6.07
N THR A 91 4.68 5.02 5.82
CA THR A 91 4.09 5.13 4.48
C THR A 91 4.49 6.43 3.79
N ILE A 92 4.37 7.57 4.47
CA ILE A 92 4.71 8.89 3.94
C ILE A 92 6.22 8.98 3.66
N LYS A 93 7.08 8.41 4.51
CA LYS A 93 8.52 8.30 4.23
C LYS A 93 8.81 7.51 2.96
N ARG A 94 8.08 6.42 2.70
CA ARG A 94 8.21 5.64 1.46
C ARG A 94 7.75 6.45 0.25
N LEU A 95 6.65 7.19 0.38
CA LEU A 95 6.11 8.06 -0.65
C LEU A 95 7.13 9.12 -1.05
N VAL A 96 7.70 9.85 -0.09
CA VAL A 96 8.70 10.90 -0.34
C VAL A 96 9.92 10.35 -1.09
N LYS A 97 10.36 9.12 -0.79
CA LYS A 97 11.49 8.47 -1.48
C LYS A 97 11.22 8.21 -2.97
N LEU A 98 9.96 8.17 -3.41
CA LEU A 98 9.60 8.01 -4.82
C LEU A 98 9.62 9.33 -5.61
N GLY A 99 9.83 10.47 -4.94
CA GLY A 99 9.94 11.78 -5.58
C GLY A 99 8.61 12.35 -6.08
N PRO A 100 7.57 12.48 -5.23
CA PRO A 100 6.33 13.14 -5.62
C PRO A 100 6.58 14.63 -5.91
N THR A 101 5.79 15.21 -6.82
CA THR A 101 5.89 16.64 -7.17
C THR A 101 5.70 17.57 -5.97
N ASN A 102 4.90 17.15 -4.99
CA ASN A 102 4.57 17.86 -3.77
C ASN A 102 5.35 17.34 -2.53
N ALA A 103 6.57 16.81 -2.70
CA ALA A 103 7.40 16.26 -1.61
C ALA A 103 7.49 17.16 -0.36
N ASN A 104 7.54 18.48 -0.55
CA ASN A 104 7.59 19.45 0.56
C ASN A 104 6.37 19.36 1.50
N GLN A 105 5.17 19.09 0.98
CA GLN A 105 3.95 18.94 1.79
C GLN A 105 4.05 17.71 2.69
N TYR A 106 4.50 16.58 2.15
CA TYR A 106 4.72 15.35 2.91
C TYR A 106 5.82 15.49 3.96
N LEU A 107 6.89 16.24 3.66
CA LEU A 107 7.95 16.54 4.63
C LEU A 107 7.47 17.44 5.78
N GLN A 108 6.54 18.36 5.51
CA GLN A 108 5.90 19.15 6.56
C GLN A 108 4.99 18.28 7.42
N LEU A 109 4.18 17.42 6.80
CA LEU A 109 3.33 16.47 7.51
C LEU A 109 4.14 15.54 8.41
N LEU A 110 5.23 14.95 7.92
CA LEU A 110 6.13 14.11 8.74
C LEU A 110 6.64 14.84 9.99
N ARG A 111 7.08 16.10 9.85
CA ARG A 111 7.54 16.91 10.99
C ARG A 111 6.44 17.17 12.04
N GLN A 112 5.18 17.17 11.63
CA GLN A 112 4.05 17.32 12.57
C GLN A 112 3.72 16.00 13.27
N LEU A 113 3.84 14.87 12.57
CA LEU A 113 3.53 13.54 13.11
C LEU A 113 4.64 12.99 14.03
N GLU A 114 5.87 13.45 13.87
CA GLU A 114 7.04 13.04 14.66
C GLU A 114 7.31 13.93 15.89
N ARG A 115 6.38 14.84 16.22
CA ARG A 115 6.51 15.80 17.33
C ARG A 115 6.01 15.27 18.66
#